data_AF-A0A496QMX6-F1
#
_entry.id   AF-A0A496QMX6-F1
#
_cell.length_a   1.000
_cell.length_b   1.000
_cell.length_c   1.000
_cell.angle_alpha   90.00
_cell.angle_beta   90.00
_cell.angle_gamma   90.00
#
_symmetry.space_group_name_H-M   'P 1'
#
loop_
_entity.id
_entity.type
_entity.pdbx_description
1 polymer ?
#
loop_
_entity_poly.entity_id
_entity_poly.type
_entity_poly.pdbx_seq_one_letter_code
_entity_poly.pdbx_strand_id
1 'polypeptide(L)'
;MREPNRIAFIQWVGSRDKNADYCSAVCCRASIKETIVAKEHCRELDCTVFFTDIRAFGKGYEDYYNRAKELGVRFIRSRPSSIKDEPGTDSLLIRYQNHENKIVDEIFDLVVLSIGFFSRP
;
A
#
# COMPACT_ATOMS: atom_id res chain seq x y z
N MET A 1 1.85 -10.33 -19.52
CA MET A 1 2.02 -9.54 -18.28
C MET A 1 3.49 -9.63 -17.89
N ARG A 2 4.18 -8.51 -17.68
CA ARG A 2 5.58 -8.52 -17.20
C ARG A 2 5.61 -8.67 -15.68
N GLU A 3 6.71 -9.17 -15.14
CA GLU A 3 6.93 -9.18 -13.70
C GLU A 3 7.15 -7.74 -13.19
N PRO A 4 6.40 -7.27 -12.17
CA PRO A 4 6.53 -5.91 -11.66
C PRO A 4 7.82 -5.75 -10.86
N ASN A 5 8.54 -4.65 -11.06
CA ASN A 5 9.70 -4.26 -10.25
C ASN A 5 9.32 -3.25 -9.16
N ARG A 6 8.20 -2.54 -9.32
CA ARG A 6 7.65 -1.61 -8.31
C ARG A 6 6.16 -1.87 -8.04
N ILE A 7 5.79 -2.07 -6.78
CA ILE A 7 4.41 -2.31 -6.35
C ILE A 7 3.97 -1.28 -5.30
N ALA A 8 2.84 -0.61 -5.55
CA ALA A 8 2.18 0.25 -4.59
C ALA A 8 0.99 -0.45 -3.93
N PHE A 9 0.96 -0.51 -2.60
CA PHE A 9 -0.15 -1.00 -1.79
C PHE A 9 -0.90 0.17 -1.18
N ILE A 10 -2.17 0.36 -1.55
CA ILE A 10 -2.99 1.50 -1.09
C ILE A 10 -3.93 1.03 0.00
N GLN A 11 -3.79 1.59 1.21
CA GLN A 11 -4.62 1.25 2.36
C GLN A 11 -6.01 1.90 2.33
N TRP A 12 -6.95 1.26 3.04
CA TRP A 12 -8.29 1.75 3.34
C TRP A 12 -9.17 2.01 2.11
N VAL A 13 -8.98 1.23 1.04
CA VAL A 13 -9.86 1.31 -0.14
C VAL A 13 -11.26 0.82 0.25
N GLY A 14 -12.21 1.74 0.38
CA GLY A 14 -13.56 1.43 0.85
C GLY A 14 -13.68 1.17 2.38
N SER A 15 -12.84 1.80 3.20
CA SER A 15 -12.99 1.84 4.66
C SER A 15 -12.50 3.19 5.22
N ARG A 16 -13.03 3.65 6.37
CA ARG A 16 -12.87 5.03 6.87
C ARG A 16 -13.16 6.09 5.77
N ASP A 17 -14.21 5.86 4.98
CA ASP A 17 -14.74 6.78 3.96
C ASP A 17 -16.23 7.09 4.23
N LYS A 18 -16.83 8.05 3.51
CA LYS A 18 -18.21 8.53 3.73
C LYS A 18 -19.28 7.43 3.71
N ASN A 19 -19.03 6.33 2.99
CA ASN A 19 -19.95 5.20 2.85
C ASN A 19 -19.63 4.03 3.79
N ALA A 20 -18.51 4.08 4.51
CA ALA A 20 -18.01 3.04 5.40
C ALA A 20 -17.01 3.67 6.40
N ASP A 21 -17.51 4.25 7.48
CA ASP A 21 -16.73 4.98 8.50
C ASP A 21 -15.87 4.06 9.39
N TYR A 22 -16.21 2.78 9.43
CA TYR A 22 -15.50 1.74 10.18
C TYR A 22 -14.14 1.36 9.57
N CYS A 23 -13.33 0.70 10.40
CA CYS A 23 -12.05 0.12 10.01
C CYS A 23 -12.19 -1.39 9.81
N SER A 24 -11.88 -1.91 8.63
CA SER A 24 -11.92 -3.35 8.32
C SER A 24 -10.92 -4.23 9.10
N ALA A 25 -10.11 -3.65 10.01
CA ALA A 25 -9.22 -4.31 10.97
C ALA A 25 -8.10 -5.23 10.40
N VAL A 26 -8.19 -5.69 9.15
CA VAL A 26 -7.31 -6.68 8.53
C VAL A 26 -6.39 -6.08 7.47
N CYS A 27 -6.83 -5.06 6.73
CA CYS A 27 -6.14 -4.56 5.53
C CYS A 27 -4.68 -4.17 5.77
N CYS A 28 -4.37 -3.46 6.87
CA CYS A 28 -2.99 -3.11 7.22
C CYS A 28 -2.10 -4.33 7.52
N ARG A 29 -2.66 -5.40 8.10
CA ARG A 29 -1.91 -6.62 8.44
C ARG A 29 -1.74 -7.54 7.22
N ALA A 30 -2.75 -7.57 6.34
CA ALA A 30 -2.68 -8.28 5.07
C ALA A 30 -1.59 -7.71 4.16
N SER A 31 -1.55 -6.38 3.96
CA SER A 31 -0.54 -5.74 3.10
C SER A 31 0.88 -5.83 3.65
N ILE A 32 1.07 -5.76 4.98
CA ILE A 32 2.38 -6.02 5.61
C ILE A 32 2.83 -7.47 5.34
N LYS A 33 1.93 -8.45 5.47
CA LYS A 33 2.24 -9.85 5.13
C LYS A 33 2.57 -10.01 3.65
N GLU A 34 1.81 -9.38 2.76
CA GLU A 34 2.00 -9.46 1.30
C GLU A 34 3.31 -8.82 0.84
N THR A 35 3.69 -7.67 1.39
CA THR A 35 4.98 -7.03 1.08
C THR A 35 6.17 -7.86 1.57
N ILE A 36 6.10 -8.48 2.75
CA ILE A 36 7.14 -9.42 3.22
C ILE A 36 7.25 -10.61 2.27
N VAL A 37 6.13 -11.27 1.93
CA VAL A 37 6.12 -12.41 1.02
C VAL A 37 6.68 -12.01 -0.36
N ALA A 38 6.32 -10.84 -0.88
CA ALA A 38 6.83 -10.35 -2.16
C ALA A 38 8.37 -10.12 -2.11
N LYS A 39 8.89 -9.54 -1.01
CA LYS A 39 10.34 -9.34 -0.80
C LYS A 39 11.11 -10.63 -0.51
N GLU A 40 10.45 -11.66 0.02
CA GLU A 40 11.01 -13.02 0.17
C GLU A 40 11.17 -13.71 -1.20
N HIS A 41 10.25 -13.49 -2.14
CA HIS A 41 10.33 -14.02 -3.51
C HIS A 41 11.31 -13.22 -4.40
N CYS A 42 11.25 -11.88 -4.35
CA CYS A 42 12.13 -10.99 -5.08
C CYS A 42 12.67 -9.88 -4.17
N ARG A 43 13.94 -9.99 -3.75
CA ARG A 43 14.56 -9.04 -2.81
C ARG A 43 14.71 -7.63 -3.37
N GLU A 44 14.95 -7.51 -4.68
CA GLU A 44 15.13 -6.22 -5.38
C GLU A 44 13.81 -5.46 -5.62
N LEU A 45 12.67 -6.09 -5.36
CA LEU A 45 11.34 -5.51 -5.57
C LEU A 45 11.13 -4.25 -4.71
N ASP A 46 10.73 -3.14 -5.32
CA ASP A 46 10.38 -1.91 -4.60
C ASP A 46 8.91 -1.97 -4.18
N CYS A 47 8.68 -2.19 -2.88
CA CYS A 47 7.34 -2.22 -2.29
C CYS A 47 7.07 -0.94 -1.52
N THR A 48 6.00 -0.23 -1.88
CA THR A 48 5.55 0.98 -1.19
C THR A 48 4.14 0.79 -0.63
N VAL A 49 3.96 1.03 0.67
CA VAL A 49 2.66 1.03 1.33
C VAL A 49 2.24 2.47 1.60
N PHE A 50 1.18 2.92 0.93
CA PHE A 50 0.52 4.19 1.19
C PHE A 50 -0.53 4.02 2.28
N PHE A 51 -0.36 4.71 3.40
CA PHE A 51 -1.20 4.57 4.59
C PHE A 51 -1.55 5.90 5.24
N THR A 52 -2.62 5.95 6.03
CA THR A 52 -2.91 7.08 6.93
C THR A 52 -2.51 6.74 8.36
N ASP A 53 -2.98 5.60 8.90
CA ASP A 53 -2.47 5.01 10.15
C ASP A 53 -2.22 3.51 9.92
N ILE A 54 -1.07 2.99 10.37
CA ILE A 54 -0.82 1.54 10.44
C ILE A 54 -1.51 0.99 11.69
N ARG A 55 -2.37 -0.01 11.51
CA ARG A 55 -3.05 -0.73 12.61
C ARG A 55 -2.51 -2.14 12.76
N ALA A 56 -1.35 -2.24 13.41
CA ALA A 56 -0.64 -3.49 13.70
C ALA A 56 -0.92 -3.99 15.14
N PHE A 57 -2.19 -3.99 15.56
CA PHE A 57 -2.57 -4.40 16.92
C PHE A 57 -2.67 -5.93 17.07
N GLY A 58 -2.27 -6.43 18.25
CA GLY A 58 -2.22 -7.85 18.58
C GLY A 58 -0.78 -8.41 18.60
N LYS A 59 -0.59 -9.56 19.25
CA LYS A 59 0.74 -10.15 19.49
C LYS A 59 1.51 -10.37 18.18
N GLY A 60 2.71 -9.80 18.09
CA GLY A 60 3.64 -9.97 16.97
C GLY A 60 3.42 -9.07 15.76
N TYR A 61 2.28 -8.36 15.62
CA TYR A 61 2.03 -7.59 14.40
C TYR A 61 2.92 -6.36 14.25
N GLU A 62 3.38 -5.77 15.35
CA GLU A 62 4.40 -4.70 15.33
C GLU A 62 5.77 -5.24 14.89
N ASP A 63 6.13 -6.45 15.30
CA ASP A 63 7.35 -7.14 14.84
C ASP A 63 7.30 -7.40 13.33
N TYR A 64 6.14 -7.82 12.79
CA TYR A 64 5.93 -7.94 11.35
C TYR A 64 6.05 -6.59 10.62
N TYR A 65 5.54 -5.50 11.19
CA TYR A 65 5.69 -4.15 10.62
C TYR A 65 7.17 -3.72 10.58
N ASN A 66 7.92 -3.95 11.67
CA ASN A 66 9.34 -3.64 11.74
C ASN A 66 10.15 -4.52 10.76
N ARG A 67 9.86 -5.82 10.69
CA ARG A 67 10.47 -6.75 9.71
C ARG A 67 10.25 -6.31 8.26
N ALA A 68 9.05 -5.81 7.92
CA ALA A 68 8.80 -5.26 6.58
C ALA A 68 9.70 -4.05 6.28
N LYS A 69 9.89 -3.15 7.25
CA LYS A 69 10.82 -2.01 7.12
C LYS A 69 12.28 -2.44 7.00
N GLU A 70 12.72 -3.46 7.75
CA GLU A 70 14.06 -4.05 7.66
C GLU A 70 14.33 -4.67 6.28
N LEU A 71 13.30 -5.26 5.65
CA LEU A 71 13.36 -5.73 4.26
C LEU A 71 13.34 -4.58 3.23
N GLY A 72 13.28 -3.31 3.65
CA GLY A 72 13.30 -2.14 2.77
C GLY A 72 11.93 -1.78 2.18
N VAL A 73 10.81 -2.26 2.74
CA VAL A 73 9.47 -1.80 2.33
C VAL A 73 9.28 -0.33 2.73
N ARG A 74 8.96 0.53 1.77
CA ARG A 74 8.68 1.95 2.01
C ARG A 74 7.29 2.12 2.59
N PHE A 75 7.15 2.86 3.68
CA PHE A 75 5.86 3.22 4.27
C PHE A 75 5.66 4.73 4.16
N ILE A 76 4.74 5.15 3.30
CA ILE A 76 4.45 6.57 3.03
C ILE A 76 3.13 6.95 3.69
N ARG A 77 3.19 7.88 4.64
CA ARG A 77 2.00 8.38 5.33
C ARG A 77 1.24 9.37 4.44
N SER A 78 0.46 8.86 3.48
CA SER A 78 -0.32 9.64 2.52
C SER A 78 -1.50 8.84 2.00
N ARG A 79 -2.58 9.54 1.63
CA ARG A 79 -3.66 8.99 0.80
C ARG A 79 -3.44 9.51 -0.63
N PRO A 80 -3.14 8.64 -1.61
CA PRO A 80 -3.01 9.04 -3.01
C PRO A 80 -4.25 9.77 -3.52
N SER A 81 -4.05 10.85 -4.27
CA SER A 81 -5.13 11.70 -4.81
C SER A 81 -5.57 11.28 -6.21
N SER A 82 -4.69 10.63 -6.99
CA SER A 82 -5.07 9.97 -8.23
C SER A 82 -4.11 8.83 -8.58
N ILE A 83 -4.65 7.82 -9.25
CA ILE A 83 -3.91 6.78 -9.99
C ILE A 83 -4.31 6.97 -11.45
N LYS A 84 -3.35 6.98 -12.38
CA LYS A 84 -3.57 7.11 -13.83
C LYS A 84 -2.60 6.21 -14.58
N ASP A 85 -2.94 5.87 -15.82
CA ASP A 85 -1.98 5.22 -16.73
C ASP A 85 -0.88 6.22 -17.12
N GLU A 86 0.37 5.78 -17.15
CA GLU A 86 1.52 6.58 -17.60
C GLU A 86 1.62 6.50 -19.14
N PRO A 87 1.45 7.62 -19.88
CA PRO A 87 1.28 7.59 -21.34
C PRO A 87 2.41 6.86 -22.09
N GLY A 88 2.03 5.89 -22.92
CA GLY A 88 2.98 5.10 -23.71
C GLY A 88 3.67 3.96 -22.96
N THR A 89 3.19 3.62 -21.75
CA THR A 89 3.68 2.49 -20.95
C THR A 89 2.52 1.67 -20.37
N ASP A 90 2.82 0.46 -19.87
CA ASP A 90 1.88 -0.34 -19.06
C ASP A 90 1.94 0.03 -17.55
N SER A 91 2.58 1.14 -17.20
CA SER A 91 2.83 1.56 -15.82
C SER A 91 1.78 2.55 -15.31
N LEU A 92 1.68 2.70 -13.98
CA LEU A 92 0.69 3.52 -13.30
C LEU A 92 1.37 4.68 -12.56
N LEU A 93 0.95 5.91 -12.87
CA LEU A 93 1.37 7.14 -12.20
C LEU A 93 0.48 7.40 -10.98
N ILE A 94 1.08 7.40 -9.79
CA ILE A 94 0.42 7.71 -8.52
C ILE A 94 0.81 9.11 -8.06
N ARG A 95 -0.20 9.97 -7.86
CA ARG A 95 -0.04 11.29 -7.25
C ARG A 95 -0.34 11.21 -5.75
N TYR A 96 0.59 11.69 -4.91
CA TYR A 96 0.42 11.74 -3.46
C TYR A 96 1.16 12.93 -2.83
N GLN A 97 0.89 13.19 -1.54
CA GLN A 97 1.63 14.20 -0.77
C GLN A 97 2.71 13.53 0.07
N ASN A 98 3.97 13.96 -0.06
CA ASN A 98 5.09 13.42 0.71
C ASN A 98 5.17 14.00 2.14
N HIS A 99 6.14 13.55 2.93
CA HIS A 99 6.35 13.99 4.31
C HIS A 99 6.78 15.47 4.44
N GLU A 100 7.26 16.09 3.36
CA GLU A 100 7.59 17.53 3.27
C GLU A 100 6.38 18.37 2.81
N ASN A 101 5.18 17.78 2.75
CA ASN A 101 3.95 18.35 2.20
C ASN A 101 3.98 18.67 0.70
N LYS A 102 5.02 18.25 -0.05
CA LYS A 102 5.11 18.41 -1.51
C LYS A 102 4.24 17.38 -2.22
N ILE A 103 3.61 17.77 -3.33
CA ILE A 103 2.94 16.84 -4.23
C ILE A 103 4.00 16.14 -5.09
N VAL A 104 3.96 14.81 -5.12
CA VAL A 104 4.88 13.95 -5.86
C VAL A 104 4.05 13.03 -6.76
N ASP A 105 4.51 12.89 -8.01
CA ASP A 105 4.04 11.88 -8.94
C ASP A 105 5.11 10.78 -9.03
N GLU A 106 4.72 9.52 -8.82
CA GLU A 106 5.64 8.37 -8.80
C GLU A 106 5.06 7.20 -9.62
N ILE A 107 5.91 6.56 -10.43
CA ILE A 107 5.53 5.49 -11.35
C ILE A 107 5.72 4.11 -10.69
N PHE A 108 4.70 3.27 -10.79
CA PHE A 108 4.66 1.89 -10.33
C PHE A 108 4.26 0.93 -11.46
N ASP A 109 4.70 -0.34 -11.39
CA ASP A 109 4.32 -1.37 -12.35
C ASP A 109 3.00 -2.07 -11.99
N LEU A 110 2.66 -2.08 -10.70
CA LEU A 110 1.44 -2.70 -10.18
C LEU A 110 0.91 -1.90 -9.00
N VAL A 111 -0.42 -1.80 -8.90
CA VAL A 111 -1.12 -1.20 -7.75
C VAL A 111 -2.05 -2.23 -7.12
N VAL A 112 -1.84 -2.49 -5.83
CA VAL A 112 -2.65 -3.38 -5.01
C VAL A 112 -3.57 -2.53 -4.13
N LEU A 113 -4.88 -2.65 -4.34
CA LEU A 113 -5.89 -1.98 -3.54
C LEU A 113 -6.21 -2.86 -2.32
N SER A 114 -5.80 -2.44 -1.12
CA SER A 114 -6.13 -3.15 0.13
C SER A 114 -7.58 -2.85 0.54
N ILE A 115 -8.52 -3.52 -0.14
CA ILE A 115 -9.96 -3.31 0.02
C ILE A 115 -10.46 -3.65 1.43
N GLY A 116 -11.50 -2.92 1.84
CA GLY A 116 -12.28 -3.22 3.03
C GLY A 116 -13.14 -4.47 2.90
N PHE A 117 -13.62 -4.95 4.05
CA PHE A 117 -14.75 -5.88 4.10
C PHE A 117 -16.06 -5.10 4.19
N PHE A 118 -17.11 -5.65 3.58
CA PHE A 118 -18.47 -5.13 3.62
C PHE A 118 -19.41 -6.26 4.03
N SER A 119 -20.47 -5.93 4.76
CA SER A 119 -21.57 -6.88 4.96
C SER A 119 -22.14 -7.30 3.61
N ARG A 120 -22.39 -8.60 3.44
CA ARG A 120 -23.21 -9.06 2.31
C ARG A 120 -24.66 -8.58 2.53
N PRO A 121 -25.37 -8.16 1.47
CA PRO A 121 -26.80 -7.85 1.54
C PRO A 121 -27.62 -9.12 1.82
#